data_AF-A0A1X9PDB0-F1
#
_entry.id   AF-A0A1X9PDB0-F1
#
_cell.length_a   1.000
_cell.length_b   1.000
_cell.length_c   1.000
_cell.angle_alpha   90.00
_cell.angle_beta   90.00
_cell.angle_gamma   90.00
#
_symmetry.space_group_name_H-M   'P 1'
#
loop_
_entity.id
_entity.type
_entity.pdbx_description
1 polymer ?
#
loop_
_entity_poly.entity_id
_entity_poly.type
_entity_poly.pdbx_seq_one_letter_code
_entity_poly.pdbx_strand_id
1 'polypeptide(L)'
;SNAGVMACTYNYTFVLQTNIVWVCQIASKAELICMCIKDLLDGIQPACNEEEKRHYASVINFRMREIISLHQSMNRLIDSYACVYRKCLMFEQFVSSGVICMLAYCSAEKIDAGDIHVVMMVLCVGAIVILYVPCYLCTYMREKVTLICDACWDIRFWDAGPNIRPYLILIMQRCLRPLPLQAPGFQEVSVKTFSSKITSAYSLFNMLRQADLDL
;
A
#
# COMPACT_ATOMS: atom_id res chain seq x y z
N SER A 1 -12.46 29.86 -16.20
CA SER A 1 -12.61 29.13 -17.48
C SER A 1 -12.99 27.69 -17.17
N ASN A 2 -14.23 27.29 -17.49
CA ASN A 2 -14.78 25.96 -17.14
C ASN A 2 -13.95 24.80 -17.74
N ALA A 3 -13.32 25.01 -18.89
CA ALA A 3 -12.49 24.00 -19.55
C ALA A 3 -11.21 23.65 -18.75
N GLY A 4 -10.60 24.63 -18.09
CA GLY A 4 -9.40 24.40 -17.28
C GLY A 4 -9.68 23.55 -16.04
N VAL A 5 -10.79 23.82 -15.34
CA VAL A 5 -11.22 23.04 -14.18
C VAL A 5 -11.53 21.60 -14.58
N MET A 6 -12.26 21.40 -15.68
CA MET A 6 -12.58 20.06 -16.20
C MET A 6 -11.32 19.24 -16.53
N ALA A 7 -10.33 19.86 -17.17
CA ALA A 7 -9.06 19.21 -17.50
C ALA A 7 -8.28 18.80 -16.23
N CYS A 8 -8.24 19.66 -15.20
CA CYS A 8 -7.60 19.34 -13.92
C CYS A 8 -8.29 18.18 -13.20
N THR A 9 -9.63 18.19 -13.12
CA THR A 9 -10.37 17.08 -12.52
C THR A 9 -10.17 15.78 -13.26
N TYR A 10 -10.17 15.81 -14.60
CA TYR A 10 -9.93 14.61 -15.41
C TYR A 10 -8.53 14.03 -15.14
N ASN A 11 -7.49 14.86 -15.19
CA ASN A 11 -6.12 14.42 -14.91
C ASN A 11 -5.98 13.84 -13.51
N TYR A 12 -6.60 14.46 -12.50
CA TYR A 12 -6.59 13.93 -11.13
C TYR A 12 -7.27 12.56 -11.04
N THR A 13 -8.47 12.42 -11.62
CA THR A 13 -9.17 11.12 -11.64
C THR A 13 -8.35 10.05 -12.37
N PHE A 14 -7.70 10.39 -13.48
CA PHE A 14 -6.84 9.46 -14.21
C PHE A 14 -5.63 8.99 -13.37
N VAL A 15 -4.96 9.91 -12.67
CA VAL A 15 -3.86 9.55 -11.76
C VAL A 15 -4.34 8.66 -10.63
N LEU A 16 -5.51 8.95 -10.04
CA LEU A 16 -6.08 8.11 -8.99
C LEU A 16 -6.42 6.71 -9.49
N GLN A 17 -7.07 6.60 -10.66
CA GLN A 17 -7.42 5.31 -11.28
C GLN A 17 -6.17 4.51 -11.62
N THR A 18 -5.14 5.14 -12.19
CA THR A 18 -3.88 4.45 -12.49
C THR A 18 -3.15 3.98 -11.22
N ASN A 19 -3.21 4.75 -10.14
CA ASN A 19 -2.68 4.33 -8.83
C ASN A 19 -3.39 3.05 -8.32
N ILE A 20 -4.72 3.05 -8.33
CA ILE A 20 -5.54 1.89 -7.92
C ILE A 20 -5.19 0.67 -8.77
N VAL A 21 -5.12 0.81 -10.10
CA VAL A 21 -4.80 -0.29 -11.02
C VAL A 21 -3.44 -0.90 -10.70
N TRP A 22 -2.41 -0.08 -10.49
CA TRP A 22 -1.07 -0.57 -10.16
C TRP A 22 -1.04 -1.31 -8.82
N VAL A 23 -1.70 -0.77 -7.80
CA VAL A 23 -1.79 -1.40 -6.48
C VAL A 23 -2.55 -2.73 -6.55
N CYS A 24 -3.67 -2.78 -7.27
CA CYS A 24 -4.41 -4.01 -7.53
C CYS A 24 -3.54 -5.03 -8.28
N GLN A 25 -2.80 -4.62 -9.30
CA GLN A 25 -1.91 -5.51 -10.05
C GLN A 25 -0.80 -6.12 -9.16
N ILE A 26 -0.20 -5.33 -8.26
CA ILE A 26 0.78 -5.80 -7.29
C ILE A 26 0.13 -6.77 -6.30
N ALA A 27 -1.03 -6.42 -5.77
CA ALA A 27 -1.79 -7.27 -4.85
C ALA A 27 -2.15 -8.62 -5.48
N SER A 28 -2.66 -8.64 -6.72
CA SER A 28 -2.99 -9.88 -7.43
C SER A 28 -1.75 -10.74 -7.68
N LYS A 29 -0.59 -10.14 -7.95
CA LYS A 29 0.67 -10.90 -8.05
C LYS A 29 1.10 -11.48 -6.71
N ALA A 30 0.93 -10.73 -5.62
CA ALA A 30 1.22 -11.23 -4.28
C ALA A 30 0.34 -12.42 -3.93
N GLU A 31 -0.96 -12.35 -4.20
CA GLU A 31 -1.91 -13.46 -4.01
C GLU A 31 -1.56 -14.69 -4.86
N LEU A 32 -1.21 -14.48 -6.14
CA LEU A 32 -0.75 -15.56 -7.00
C LEU A 32 0.50 -16.25 -6.44
N ILE A 33 1.47 -15.48 -5.96
CA ILE A 33 2.67 -16.02 -5.31
C ILE A 33 2.27 -16.82 -4.06
N CYS A 34 1.37 -16.31 -3.22
CA CYS A 34 0.88 -17.05 -2.05
C CYS A 34 0.24 -18.39 -2.43
N MET A 35 -0.56 -18.44 -3.50
CA MET A 35 -1.16 -19.68 -3.99
C MET A 35 -0.09 -20.66 -4.50
N CYS A 36 0.83 -20.20 -5.36
CA CYS A 36 1.92 -21.05 -5.86
C CYS A 36 2.83 -21.59 -4.74
N ILE A 37 3.03 -20.78 -3.68
CA ILE A 37 3.75 -21.19 -2.48
C ILE A 37 2.97 -22.31 -1.77
N LYS A 38 1.68 -22.14 -1.48
CA LYS A 38 0.86 -23.20 -0.86
C LYS A 38 0.83 -24.49 -1.67
N ASP A 39 0.77 -24.38 -3.00
CA ASP A 39 0.74 -25.53 -3.92
C ASP A 39 2.14 -26.13 -4.19
N LEU A 40 3.21 -25.54 -3.62
CA LEU A 40 4.59 -25.96 -3.90
C LEU A 40 4.82 -27.44 -3.63
N LEU A 41 4.30 -27.93 -2.50
CA LEU A 41 4.42 -29.32 -2.06
C LEU A 41 3.16 -30.15 -2.33
N ASP A 42 2.16 -29.59 -3.01
CA ASP A 42 0.92 -30.33 -3.30
C ASP A 42 1.19 -31.50 -4.26
N GLY A 43 0.65 -32.66 -3.90
CA GLY A 43 0.86 -33.93 -4.62
C GLY A 43 2.21 -34.61 -4.39
N ILE A 44 3.05 -34.14 -3.45
CA ILE A 44 4.36 -34.74 -3.18
C ILE A 44 4.29 -35.70 -2.00
N GLN A 45 4.59 -36.97 -2.27
CA GLN A 45 4.62 -38.04 -1.27
C GLN A 45 6.06 -38.46 -0.94
N PRO A 46 6.29 -39.14 0.21
CA PRO A 46 7.59 -39.74 0.51
C PRO A 46 7.99 -40.69 -0.62
N ALA A 47 9.13 -40.44 -1.27
CA ALA A 47 9.60 -41.25 -2.39
C ALA A 47 9.93 -42.68 -1.92
N CYS A 48 9.42 -43.68 -2.63
CA CYS A 48 9.77 -45.09 -2.40
C CYS A 48 11.02 -45.47 -3.20
N ASN A 49 11.25 -44.83 -4.34
CA ASN A 49 12.36 -45.12 -5.26
C ASN A 49 13.23 -43.88 -5.55
N GLU A 50 14.50 -44.09 -5.92
CA GLU A 50 15.41 -43.00 -6.32
C GLU A 50 14.95 -42.27 -7.60
N GLU A 51 14.20 -42.92 -8.49
CA GLU A 51 13.59 -42.28 -9.66
C GLU A 51 12.48 -41.29 -9.26
N GLU A 52 11.60 -41.69 -8.33
CA GLU A 52 10.54 -40.81 -7.81
C GLU A 52 11.12 -39.61 -7.08
N LYS A 53 12.18 -39.82 -6.28
CA LYS A 53 12.89 -38.75 -5.60
C LYS A 53 13.46 -37.72 -6.58
N ARG A 54 14.02 -38.17 -7.70
CA ARG A 54 14.51 -37.28 -8.78
C ARG A 54 13.36 -36.55 -9.48
N HIS A 55 12.25 -37.25 -9.72
CA HIS A 55 11.06 -36.66 -10.34
C HIS A 55 10.47 -35.55 -9.45
N TYR A 56 10.20 -35.83 -8.16
CA TYR A 56 9.70 -34.84 -7.22
C TYR A 56 10.65 -33.65 -7.06
N ALA A 57 11.97 -33.90 -6.98
CA ALA A 57 12.95 -32.81 -6.93
C ALA A 57 12.90 -31.93 -8.19
N SER A 58 12.71 -32.53 -9.38
CA SER A 58 12.55 -31.80 -10.64
C SER A 58 11.29 -30.93 -10.64
N VAL A 59 10.15 -31.49 -10.22
CA VAL A 59 8.86 -30.77 -10.12
C VAL A 59 8.95 -29.61 -9.13
N ILE A 60 9.53 -29.82 -7.94
CA ILE A 60 9.68 -28.73 -6.96
C ILE A 60 10.60 -27.63 -7.49
N ASN A 61 11.72 -27.99 -8.10
CA ASN A 61 12.64 -27.01 -8.68
C ASN A 61 11.98 -26.19 -9.81
N PHE A 62 11.12 -26.83 -10.60
CA PHE A 62 10.33 -26.15 -11.63
C PHE A 62 9.35 -25.14 -11.00
N ARG A 63 8.49 -25.59 -10.05
CA ARG A 63 7.55 -24.72 -9.34
C ARG A 63 8.26 -23.58 -8.61
N MET A 64 9.39 -23.86 -7.97
CA MET A 64 10.17 -22.85 -7.26
C MET A 64 10.74 -21.79 -8.20
N ARG A 65 11.19 -22.17 -9.40
CA ARG A 65 11.64 -21.22 -10.42
C ARG A 65 10.51 -20.29 -10.86
N GLU A 66 9.30 -20.80 -11.02
CA GLU A 66 8.12 -19.98 -11.33
C GLU A 66 7.81 -18.99 -10.20
N ILE A 67 7.79 -19.45 -8.95
CA ILE A 67 7.60 -18.58 -7.77
C ILE A 67 8.64 -17.46 -7.73
N ILE A 68 9.92 -17.78 -7.95
CA ILE A 68 11.01 -16.80 -7.96
C ILE A 68 10.80 -15.78 -9.10
N SER A 69 10.42 -16.24 -10.29
CA SER A 69 10.15 -15.37 -11.44
C SER A 69 8.99 -14.40 -11.15
N LEU A 70 7.89 -14.91 -10.58
CA LEU A 70 6.73 -14.12 -10.17
C LEU A 70 7.11 -13.09 -9.09
N HIS A 71 7.85 -13.52 -8.07
CA HIS A 71 8.31 -12.64 -6.99
C HIS A 71 9.23 -11.51 -7.51
N GLN A 72 10.15 -11.82 -8.43
CA GLN A 72 10.98 -10.81 -9.08
C GLN A 72 10.15 -9.85 -9.95
N SER A 73 9.16 -10.36 -10.70
CA SER A 73 8.25 -9.53 -11.49
C SER A 73 7.44 -8.57 -10.62
N MET A 74 6.93 -9.06 -9.48
CA MET A 74 6.21 -8.24 -8.50
C MET A 74 7.11 -7.15 -7.92
N ASN A 75 8.34 -7.48 -7.49
CA ASN A 75 9.27 -6.50 -6.94
C ASN A 75 9.62 -5.41 -7.97
N ARG A 76 9.83 -5.76 -9.25
CA ARG A 76 10.05 -4.76 -10.31
C ARG A 76 8.86 -3.80 -10.46
N LEU A 77 7.64 -4.30 -10.35
CA LEU A 77 6.44 -3.44 -10.38
C LEU A 77 6.36 -2.52 -9.17
N ILE A 78 6.71 -3.01 -7.99
CA ILE A 78 6.80 -2.18 -6.77
C ILE A 78 7.85 -1.07 -6.95
N ASP A 79 9.02 -1.40 -7.52
CA ASP A 79 10.07 -0.41 -7.79
C ASP A 79 9.64 0.63 -8.83
N SER A 80 8.97 0.20 -9.91
CA SER A 80 8.39 1.11 -10.90
C SER A 80 7.30 1.99 -10.28
N TYR A 81 6.47 1.43 -9.40
CA TYR A 81 5.40 2.16 -8.71
C TYR A 81 6.00 3.26 -7.83
N ALA A 82 7.03 2.90 -7.06
CA ALA A 82 7.76 3.85 -6.23
C ALA A 82 8.44 4.95 -7.05
N CYS A 83 9.01 4.64 -8.21
CA CYS A 83 9.62 5.64 -9.08
C CYS A 83 8.62 6.77 -9.47
N VAL A 84 7.37 6.39 -9.77
CA VAL A 84 6.32 7.32 -10.20
C VAL A 84 5.65 8.01 -9.01
N TYR A 85 5.22 7.26 -8.00
CA TYR A 85 4.34 7.74 -6.95
C TYR A 85 5.05 8.25 -5.70
N ARG A 86 6.32 7.88 -5.44
CA ARG A 86 7.02 8.26 -4.20
C ARG A 86 7.00 9.77 -3.98
N LYS A 87 7.38 10.55 -4.99
CA LYS A 87 7.41 12.03 -4.88
C LYS A 87 6.01 12.61 -4.70
N CYS A 88 5.02 12.10 -5.43
CA CYS A 88 3.63 12.57 -5.34
C CYS A 88 3.04 12.32 -3.95
N LEU A 89 3.18 11.10 -3.41
CA LEU A 89 2.67 10.74 -2.09
C LEU A 89 3.34 11.57 -0.98
N MET A 90 4.64 11.84 -1.09
CA MET A 90 5.32 12.70 -0.12
C MET A 90 4.82 14.14 -0.15
N PHE A 91 4.65 14.70 -1.35
CA PHE A 91 4.11 16.04 -1.51
C PHE A 91 2.70 16.15 -0.94
N GLU A 92 1.86 15.16 -1.23
CA GLU A 92 0.50 15.05 -0.69
C GLU A 92 0.51 15.05 0.85
N GLN A 93 1.40 14.28 1.49
CA GLN A 93 1.49 14.26 2.97
C GLN A 93 2.07 15.51 3.62
N PHE A 94 2.79 16.32 2.86
CA PHE A 94 3.26 17.61 3.34
C PHE A 94 2.12 18.64 3.30
N VAL A 95 1.39 18.69 2.19
CA VAL A 95 0.31 19.66 1.97
C VAL A 95 -0.95 19.35 2.79
N SER A 96 -1.21 18.07 3.06
CA SER A 96 -2.44 17.58 3.70
C SER A 96 -2.81 18.27 5.02
N SER A 97 -1.84 18.43 5.92
CA SER A 97 -2.08 19.01 7.25
C SER A 97 -2.59 20.45 7.20
N GLY A 98 -2.02 21.27 6.31
CA GLY A 98 -2.42 22.67 6.16
C GLY A 98 -3.80 22.79 5.50
N VAL A 99 -4.05 21.99 4.46
CA VAL A 99 -5.33 21.99 3.74
C VAL A 99 -6.47 21.55 4.65
N ILE A 100 -6.31 20.46 5.42
CA ILE A 100 -7.34 19.98 6.34
C ILE A 100 -7.61 21.02 7.43
N CYS A 101 -6.56 21.61 8.03
CA CYS A 101 -6.74 22.60 9.08
C CYS A 101 -7.48 23.85 8.58
N MET A 102 -7.09 24.38 7.42
CA MET A 102 -7.76 25.55 6.83
C MET A 102 -9.21 25.25 6.47
N LEU A 103 -9.48 24.09 5.83
CA LEU A 103 -10.84 23.69 5.50
C LEU A 103 -11.72 23.52 6.75
N ALA A 104 -11.18 22.92 7.82
CA ALA A 104 -11.87 22.77 9.09
C ALA A 104 -12.17 24.13 9.74
N TYR A 105 -11.18 25.04 9.76
CA TYR A 105 -11.34 26.39 10.32
C TYR A 105 -12.43 27.17 9.59
N CYS A 106 -12.31 27.29 8.27
CA CYS A 106 -13.27 28.06 7.50
C CYS A 106 -14.68 27.42 7.58
N SER A 107 -14.79 26.10 7.74
CA SER A 107 -16.09 25.44 7.94
C SER A 107 -16.71 25.78 9.29
N ALA A 108 -15.90 25.87 10.34
CA ALA A 108 -16.37 26.26 11.66
C ALA A 108 -16.86 27.72 11.67
N GLU A 109 -16.09 28.64 11.10
CA GLU A 109 -16.46 30.07 11.01
C GLU A 109 -17.82 30.27 10.34
N LYS A 110 -18.09 29.50 9.28
CA LYS A 110 -19.37 29.56 8.55
C LYS A 110 -20.54 29.01 9.36
N ILE A 111 -20.32 27.92 10.08
CA ILE A 111 -21.32 27.35 10.99
C ILE A 111 -21.63 28.33 12.13
N ASP A 112 -20.61 28.98 12.70
CA ASP A 112 -20.77 29.94 13.79
C ASP A 112 -21.51 31.21 13.32
N ALA A 113 -21.36 31.60 12.04
CA ALA A 113 -22.15 32.65 11.40
C ALA A 113 -23.63 32.26 11.12
N GLY A 114 -24.03 31.03 11.45
CA GLY A 114 -25.39 30.51 11.26
C GLY A 114 -25.71 30.08 9.82
N ASP A 115 -24.71 29.98 8.94
CA ASP A 115 -24.87 29.58 7.54
C ASP A 115 -24.23 28.20 7.27
N ILE A 116 -25.05 27.22 6.89
CA ILE A 116 -24.56 25.88 6.53
C ILE A 116 -24.26 25.86 5.03
N HIS A 117 -23.01 26.14 4.70
CA HIS A 117 -22.52 25.98 3.33
C HIS A 117 -22.24 24.51 3.02
N VAL A 118 -23.25 23.81 2.51
CA VAL A 118 -23.18 22.39 2.09
C VAL A 118 -21.95 22.12 1.20
N VAL A 119 -21.63 23.04 0.28
CA VAL A 119 -20.46 22.94 -0.61
C VAL A 119 -19.16 22.79 0.18
N MET A 120 -19.03 23.50 1.29
CA MET A 120 -17.83 23.51 2.10
C MET A 120 -17.65 22.23 2.91
N MET A 121 -18.75 21.69 3.46
CA MET A 121 -18.73 20.37 4.10
C MET A 121 -18.34 19.28 3.09
N VAL A 122 -18.90 19.33 1.88
CA VAL A 122 -18.55 18.39 0.81
C VAL A 122 -17.07 18.50 0.44
N LEU A 123 -16.52 19.72 0.36
CA LEU A 123 -15.09 19.93 0.12
C LEU A 123 -14.20 19.39 1.25
N CYS A 124 -14.61 19.55 2.51
CA CYS A 124 -13.89 18.99 3.66
C CYS A 124 -13.85 17.46 3.62
N VAL A 125 -15.01 16.83 3.44
CA VAL A 125 -15.11 15.36 3.35
C VAL A 125 -14.32 14.87 2.14
N GLY A 126 -14.44 15.55 0.99
CA GLY A 126 -13.69 15.25 -0.21
C GLY A 126 -12.18 15.30 0.01
N ALA A 127 -11.67 16.34 0.67
CA ALA A 127 -10.24 16.47 0.99
C ALA A 127 -9.74 15.34 1.90
N ILE A 128 -10.53 14.95 2.91
CA ILE A 128 -10.19 13.83 3.79
C ILE A 128 -10.13 12.52 3.01
N VAL A 129 -11.12 12.26 2.14
CA VAL A 129 -11.15 11.05 1.29
C VAL A 129 -9.97 11.01 0.34
N ILE A 130 -9.65 12.13 -0.31
CA ILE A 130 -8.51 12.25 -1.22
C ILE A 130 -7.21 11.84 -0.52
N LEU A 131 -7.01 12.27 0.72
CA LEU A 131 -5.82 11.94 1.51
C LEU A 131 -5.82 10.51 2.06
N TYR A 132 -7.00 9.99 2.38
CA TYR A 132 -7.16 8.65 2.94
C TYR A 132 -6.88 7.56 1.90
N VAL A 133 -7.38 7.70 0.67
CA VAL A 133 -7.27 6.67 -0.38
C VAL A 133 -5.83 6.20 -0.64
N PRO A 134 -4.84 7.07 -0.92
CA PRO A 134 -3.48 6.63 -1.15
C PRO A 134 -2.82 6.00 0.09
N CYS A 135 -3.15 6.49 1.29
CA CYS A 135 -2.69 5.88 2.55
C CYS A 135 -3.24 4.46 2.73
N TYR A 136 -4.53 4.28 2.41
CA TYR A 136 -5.19 2.98 2.43
C TYR A 136 -4.57 2.04 1.39
N LEU A 137 -4.37 2.49 0.16
CA LEU A 137 -3.78 1.68 -0.92
C LEU A 137 -2.35 1.22 -0.58
N CYS A 138 -1.51 2.09 -0.01
CA CYS A 138 -0.17 1.69 0.41
C CYS A 138 -0.21 0.66 1.55
N THR A 139 -1.13 0.81 2.51
CA THR A 139 -1.32 -0.14 3.61
C THR A 139 -1.81 -1.49 3.09
N TYR A 140 -2.82 -1.48 2.23
CA TYR A 140 -3.35 -2.67 1.56
C TYR A 140 -2.27 -3.41 0.76
N MET A 141 -1.48 -2.69 -0.02
CA MET A 141 -0.35 -3.28 -0.76
C MET A 141 0.66 -3.93 0.19
N ARG A 142 1.00 -3.25 1.29
CA ARG A 142 1.94 -3.77 2.30
C ARG A 142 1.42 -5.06 2.95
N GLU A 143 0.15 -5.09 3.30
CA GLU A 143 -0.50 -6.27 3.86
C GLU A 143 -0.43 -7.45 2.89
N LYS A 144 -0.80 -7.24 1.62
CA LYS A 144 -0.74 -8.29 0.59
C LYS A 144 0.66 -8.85 0.37
N VAL A 145 1.68 -8.00 0.35
CA VAL A 145 3.08 -8.45 0.24
C VAL A 145 3.52 -9.23 1.49
N THR A 146 3.06 -8.83 2.67
CA THR A 146 3.41 -9.50 3.94
C THR A 146 2.76 -10.89 4.04
N LEU A 147 1.57 -11.11 3.47
CA LEU A 147 0.92 -12.43 3.42
C LEU A 147 1.76 -13.49 2.70
N ILE A 148 2.70 -13.09 1.82
CA ILE A 148 3.65 -14.02 1.20
C ILE A 148 4.54 -14.66 2.26
N CYS A 149 4.94 -13.91 3.29
CA CYS A 149 5.71 -14.43 4.40
C CYS A 149 4.92 -15.47 5.19
N ASP A 150 3.65 -15.19 5.44
CA ASP A 150 2.77 -16.11 6.17
C ASP A 150 2.57 -17.40 5.37
N ALA A 151 2.36 -17.29 4.05
CA ALA A 151 2.28 -18.46 3.16
C ALA A 151 3.59 -19.27 3.15
N CYS A 152 4.76 -18.63 3.14
CA CYS A 152 6.04 -19.32 3.25
C CYS A 152 6.20 -20.06 4.60
N TRP A 153 5.66 -19.49 5.68
CA TRP A 153 5.75 -20.07 7.02
C TRP A 153 4.81 -21.26 7.24
N ASP A 154 3.65 -21.25 6.59
CA ASP A 154 2.62 -22.29 6.68
C ASP A 154 3.02 -23.61 5.99
N ILE A 155 3.92 -23.53 5.01
CA ILE A 155 4.49 -24.73 4.39
C ILE A 155 5.40 -25.44 5.39
N ARG A 156 5.40 -26.77 5.34
CA ARG A 156 6.38 -27.63 6.03
C ARG A 156 7.78 -27.49 5.42
N PHE A 157 8.36 -26.29 5.45
CA PHE A 157 9.66 -26.00 4.86
C PHE A 157 10.82 -26.72 5.59
N TRP A 158 10.56 -27.23 6.80
CA TRP A 158 11.47 -28.12 7.54
C TRP A 158 11.56 -29.52 6.91
N ASP A 159 10.49 -29.98 6.25
CA ASP A 159 10.46 -31.22 5.47
C ASP A 159 10.84 -30.98 4.01
N ALA A 160 10.72 -29.74 3.53
CA ALA A 160 11.17 -29.36 2.20
C ALA A 160 12.70 -29.47 2.10
N GLY A 161 13.18 -30.17 1.07
CA GLY A 161 14.60 -30.47 0.91
C GLY A 161 15.53 -29.24 1.02
N PRO A 162 16.80 -29.44 1.40
CA PRO A 162 17.74 -28.38 1.75
C PRO A 162 17.95 -27.33 0.65
N ASN A 163 17.63 -27.67 -0.60
CA ASN A 163 17.78 -26.82 -1.77
C ASN A 163 16.74 -25.68 -1.83
N ILE A 164 15.54 -25.85 -1.26
CA ILE A 164 14.43 -24.90 -1.45
C ILE A 164 14.36 -23.87 -0.32
N ARG A 165 14.70 -24.31 0.90
CA ARG A 165 14.73 -23.50 2.12
C ARG A 165 15.43 -22.14 1.96
N PRO A 166 16.65 -22.02 1.39
CA PRO A 166 17.29 -20.71 1.24
C PRO A 166 16.48 -19.75 0.36
N TYR A 167 15.81 -20.24 -0.68
CA TYR A 167 15.01 -19.38 -1.55
C TYR A 167 13.75 -18.86 -0.85
N LEU A 168 13.05 -19.70 -0.08
CA LEU A 168 11.89 -19.28 0.71
C LEU A 168 12.29 -18.21 1.74
N ILE A 169 13.40 -18.41 2.45
CA ILE A 169 13.92 -17.43 3.41
C ILE A 169 14.25 -16.10 2.72
N LEU A 170 14.89 -16.13 1.54
CA LEU A 170 15.18 -14.92 0.78
C LEU A 170 13.91 -14.17 0.35
N ILE A 171 12.87 -14.89 -0.08
CA ILE A 171 11.57 -14.30 -0.41
C ILE A 171 10.95 -13.64 0.82
N MET A 172 10.94 -14.33 1.97
CA MET A 172 10.41 -13.80 3.22
C MET A 172 11.16 -12.53 3.66
N GLN A 173 12.49 -12.58 3.67
CA GLN A 173 13.33 -11.43 4.03
C GLN A 173 13.09 -10.22 3.12
N ARG A 174 12.82 -10.44 1.83
CA ARG A 174 12.50 -9.37 0.88
C ARG A 174 11.11 -8.78 1.13
N CYS A 175 10.10 -9.61 1.36
CA CYS A 175 8.73 -9.16 1.60
C CYS A 175 8.57 -8.38 2.93
N LEU A 176 9.40 -8.68 3.94
CA LEU A 176 9.38 -7.96 5.22
C LEU A 176 10.05 -6.59 5.19
N ARG A 177 10.83 -6.26 4.16
CA ARG A 177 11.46 -4.94 4.05
C ARG A 177 10.41 -3.84 3.87
N PRO A 178 10.65 -2.63 4.40
CA PRO A 178 9.84 -1.46 4.07
C PRO A 178 9.73 -1.27 2.56
N LEU A 179 8.54 -0.91 2.09
CA LEU A 179 8.32 -0.65 0.67
C LEU A 179 9.19 0.54 0.23
N PRO A 180 9.69 0.57 -1.03
CA PRO A 180 10.52 1.65 -1.56
C PRO A 180 9.78 2.99 -1.76
N LEU A 181 8.62 3.14 -1.12
CA LEU A 181 7.82 4.36 -1.04
C LEU A 181 8.30 5.28 0.08
N GLN A 182 9.02 4.75 1.06
CA GLN A 182 9.58 5.55 2.14
C GLN A 182 10.82 6.32 1.66
N ALA A 183 10.85 7.63 1.92
CA ALA A 183 12.06 8.44 1.76
C ALA A 183 12.78 8.62 3.11
N PRO A 184 14.12 8.76 3.10
CA PRO A 184 14.87 9.07 4.32
C PRO A 184 14.31 10.31 5.02
N GLY A 185 14.02 10.21 6.31
CA GLY A 185 13.46 11.30 7.13
C GLY A 185 11.93 11.45 7.09
N PHE A 186 11.22 10.64 6.29
CA PHE A 186 9.75 10.64 6.24
C PHE A 186 9.18 9.32 6.78
N GLN A 187 7.99 9.41 7.40
CA GLN A 187 7.23 8.23 7.83
C GLN A 187 6.72 7.45 6.62
N GLU A 188 6.60 6.12 6.76
CA GLU A 188 5.96 5.27 5.75
C GLU A 188 4.51 5.72 5.52
N VAL A 189 4.13 5.90 4.26
CA VAL A 189 2.76 6.31 3.89
C VAL A 189 1.82 5.17 4.23
N SER A 190 0.95 5.38 5.21
CA SER A 190 0.06 4.36 5.75
C SER A 190 -1.17 4.99 6.41
N VAL A 191 -2.19 4.18 6.69
CA VAL A 191 -3.38 4.61 7.45
C VAL A 191 -2.99 5.13 8.85
N LYS A 192 -1.91 4.60 9.44
CA LYS A 192 -1.39 5.09 10.73
C LYS A 192 -0.89 6.54 10.62
N THR A 193 -0.13 6.83 9.57
CA THR A 193 0.37 8.19 9.28
C THR A 193 -0.78 9.16 9.00
N PHE A 194 -1.80 8.72 8.25
CA PHE A 194 -3.04 9.49 8.05
C PHE A 194 -3.72 9.84 9.38
N SER A 195 -3.92 8.85 10.26
CA SER A 195 -4.53 9.09 11.57
C SER A 195 -3.76 10.14 12.37
N SER A 196 -2.42 10.03 12.40
CA SER A 196 -1.58 11.02 13.09
C SER A 196 -1.74 12.43 12.51
N LYS A 197 -1.85 12.56 11.19
CA LYS A 197 -2.05 13.86 10.50
C LYS A 197 -3.41 14.48 10.83
N ILE A 198 -4.47 13.69 10.83
CA ILE A 198 -5.81 14.16 11.23
C ILE A 198 -5.80 14.64 12.68
N THR A 199 -5.19 13.89 13.60
CA THR A 199 -5.07 14.31 15.00
C THR A 199 -4.29 15.62 15.13
N SER A 200 -3.18 15.78 14.41
CA SER A 200 -2.42 17.04 14.40
C SER A 200 -3.23 18.22 13.85
N ALA A 201 -3.95 18.03 12.75
CA ALA A 201 -4.80 19.06 12.16
C ALA A 201 -5.95 19.47 13.11
N TYR A 202 -6.56 18.50 13.80
CA TYR A 202 -7.59 18.75 14.79
C TYR A 202 -7.07 19.55 16.00
N SER A 203 -5.88 19.21 16.51
CA SER A 203 -5.25 19.97 17.58
C SER A 203 -4.95 21.41 17.17
N LEU A 204 -4.43 21.62 15.94
CA LEU A 204 -4.16 22.96 15.41
C LEU A 204 -5.46 23.76 15.24
N PHE A 205 -6.52 23.13 14.73
CA PHE A 205 -7.85 23.74 14.62
C PHE A 205 -8.37 24.20 15.99
N ASN A 206 -8.27 23.37 17.02
CA ASN A 206 -8.72 23.74 18.36
C ASN A 206 -7.90 24.91 18.95
N MET A 207 -6.58 24.93 18.73
CA MET A 207 -5.73 26.05 19.15
C MET A 207 -6.11 27.36 18.45
N LEU A 208 -6.35 27.33 17.13
CA LEU A 208 -6.78 28.50 16.37
C LEU A 208 -8.12 29.03 16.87
N ARG A 209 -9.08 28.13 17.13
CA ARG A 209 -10.39 28.52 17.63
C ARG A 209 -10.35 29.09 19.06
N GLN A 210 -9.46 28.60 19.91
CA GLN A 210 -9.23 29.20 21.24
C GLN A 210 -8.63 30.60 21.12
N ALA A 211 -7.61 30.77 20.28
CA ALA A 211 -6.98 32.07 20.06
C ALA A 211 -7.93 33.14 19.47
N ASP A 212 -8.89 32.72 18.63
CA ASP A 212 -9.92 33.60 18.08
C ASP A 212 -10.99 34.00 19.11
N LEU A 213 -11.32 33.11 20.06
CA LEU A 213 -12.24 33.41 21.16
C LEU A 213 -11.64 34.34 22.24
N ASP A 214 -10.31 34.36 22.37
CA ASP A 214 -9.58 35.20 23.32
C ASP A 214 -9.33 36.64 22.80
N LEU A 215 -9.73 36.95 21.55
CA LEU A 215 -9.55 38.23 20.84
C LEU A 215 -10.84 39.06 20.79
#